data_AF-A0A067PIB8-F1
#
_entry.id   AF-A0A067PIB8-F1
#
_cell.length_a   1.000
_cell.length_b   1.000
_cell.length_c   1.000
_cell.angle_alpha   90.00
_cell.angle_beta   90.00
_cell.angle_gamma   90.00
#
_symmetry.space_group_name_H-M   'P 1'
#
loop_
_entity.id
_entity.type
_entity.pdbx_description
1 polymer ?
#
loop_
_entity_poly.entity_id
_entity_poly.type
_entity_poly.pdbx_seq_one_letter_code
_entity_poly.pdbx_strand_id
1 'polypeptide(L)'
;LCLDVLIRILLHIDPCDILSLRMCCRSLHEASVQRVVWMDAVRRIHCRSTWSVSSFPTDKMSLVELQHVATSARRFMSRIRRSLNAGHELMPPIATRLLNLNVLSLDPLDARRDMLRLVPGGRFLITAKAKSMVELWDLGYTPTTLIPLYPL
;
A
#
# COMPACT_ATOMS: atom_id res chain seq x y z
N LEU A 1 14.31 29.83 -3.49
CA LEU A 1 15.13 28.83 -2.74
C LEU A 1 15.64 27.79 -3.73
N CYS A 2 16.86 27.30 -3.53
CA CYS A 2 17.40 26.21 -4.34
C CYS A 2 16.59 24.91 -4.13
N LEU A 3 16.51 24.07 -5.17
CA LEU A 3 15.79 22.79 -5.17
C LEU A 3 16.21 21.91 -3.98
N ASP A 4 17.51 21.80 -3.70
CA ASP A 4 18.03 20.97 -2.60
C ASP A 4 17.51 21.38 -1.22
N VAL A 5 17.34 22.69 -1.00
CA VAL A 5 16.81 23.21 0.26
C VAL A 5 15.32 22.88 0.38
N LEU A 6 14.57 23.01 -0.72
CA LEU A 6 13.16 22.62 -0.76
C LEU A 6 13.00 21.12 -0.52
N ILE A 7 13.83 20.28 -1.14
CA ILE A 7 13.84 18.83 -0.89
C ILE A 7 14.08 18.56 0.60
N ARG A 8 15.13 19.15 1.20
CA ARG A 8 15.43 18.98 2.62
C ARG A 8 14.27 19.39 3.53
N ILE A 9 13.57 20.48 3.21
CA ILE A 9 12.36 20.88 3.94
C ILE A 9 11.28 19.80 3.82
N LEU A 10 10.98 19.35 2.59
CA LEU A 10 9.92 18.36 2.33
C LEU A 10 10.21 16.98 2.96
N LEU A 11 11.47 16.61 3.19
CA LEU A 11 11.85 15.39 3.93
C LEU A 11 11.33 15.39 5.38
N HIS A 12 10.89 16.53 5.94
CA HIS A 12 10.34 16.60 7.29
C HIS A 12 8.82 16.78 7.34
N ILE A 13 8.18 17.01 6.19
CA ILE A 13 6.74 17.29 6.10
C ILE A 13 5.90 15.99 6.06
N ASP A 14 4.65 16.05 6.50
CA ASP A 14 3.68 14.95 6.37
C ASP A 14 3.38 14.66 4.89
N PRO A 15 3.29 13.39 4.46
CA PRO A 15 3.10 13.05 3.05
C PRO A 15 1.88 13.70 2.38
N CYS A 16 0.78 13.88 3.11
CA CYS A 16 -0.40 14.53 2.54
C CYS A 16 -0.20 16.04 2.42
N ASP A 17 0.53 16.66 3.33
CA ASP A 17 0.83 18.10 3.27
C ASP A 17 1.84 18.40 2.15
N ILE A 18 2.75 17.47 1.82
CA ILE A 18 3.61 17.56 0.61
C ILE A 18 2.75 17.67 -0.66
N LEU A 19 1.63 16.94 -0.75
CA LEU A 19 0.70 17.05 -1.89
C LEU A 19 -0.01 18.40 -1.90
N SER A 20 -0.36 18.96 -0.74
CA SER A 20 -0.93 20.31 -0.66
C SER A 20 0.08 21.37 -1.09
N LEU A 21 1.32 21.31 -0.61
CA LEU A 21 2.40 22.23 -0.97
C LEU A 21 2.75 22.19 -2.45
N ARG A 22 2.66 21.02 -3.09
CA ARG A 22 2.85 20.85 -4.54
C ARG A 22 1.97 21.81 -5.36
N MET A 23 0.78 22.12 -4.87
CA MET A 23 -0.20 22.95 -5.58
C MET A 23 0.05 24.46 -5.39
N CYS A 24 0.98 24.85 -4.52
CA CYS A 24 1.19 26.26 -4.17
C CYS A 24 2.07 27.00 -5.18
N CYS A 25 3.16 26.40 -5.67
CA CYS A 25 4.04 27.05 -6.66
C CYS A 25 4.89 26.03 -7.45
N ARG A 26 5.50 26.49 -8.56
CA ARG A 26 6.32 25.64 -9.45
C ARG A 26 7.53 25.03 -8.76
N SER A 27 8.23 25.78 -7.90
CA SER A 27 9.40 25.27 -7.19
C SER A 27 9.04 24.19 -6.17
N LEU A 28 7.93 24.37 -5.44
CA LEU A 28 7.41 23.33 -4.54
C LEU A 28 6.91 22.13 -5.33
N HIS A 29 6.27 22.35 -6.47
CA HIS A 29 5.89 21.28 -7.37
C HIS A 29 7.11 20.45 -7.78
N GLU A 30 8.15 21.09 -8.31
CA GLU A 30 9.39 20.43 -8.75
C GLU A 30 10.09 19.66 -7.63
N ALA A 31 10.19 20.24 -6.43
CA ALA A 31 10.75 19.55 -5.26
C ALA A 31 9.87 18.37 -4.82
N SER A 32 8.54 18.52 -4.84
CA SER A 32 7.60 17.51 -4.36
C SER A 32 7.47 16.30 -5.28
N VAL A 33 7.95 16.34 -6.52
CA VAL A 33 7.92 15.19 -7.44
C VAL A 33 9.21 14.37 -7.39
N GLN A 34 10.20 14.79 -6.61
CA GLN A 34 11.45 14.05 -6.46
C GLN A 34 11.23 12.75 -5.70
N ARG A 35 11.68 11.62 -6.26
CA ARG A 35 11.54 10.28 -5.65
C ARG A 35 12.09 10.22 -4.23
N VAL A 36 13.23 10.88 -3.98
CA VAL A 36 13.90 10.87 -2.67
C VAL A 36 12.99 11.34 -1.54
N VAL A 37 12.14 12.34 -1.82
CA VAL A 37 11.17 12.88 -0.84
C VAL A 37 10.19 11.80 -0.40
N TRP A 38 9.70 11.00 -1.35
CA TRP A 38 8.70 9.97 -1.08
C TRP A 38 9.30 8.67 -0.54
N MET A 39 10.51 8.31 -0.96
CA MET A 39 11.25 7.20 -0.35
C MET A 39 11.46 7.44 1.15
N ASP A 40 11.86 8.66 1.52
CA ASP A 40 12.00 9.06 2.91
C ASP A 40 10.65 9.08 3.65
N ALA A 41 9.60 9.64 3.05
CA ALA A 41 8.26 9.63 3.66
C ALA A 41 7.77 8.22 3.99
N VAL A 42 7.96 7.25 3.08
CA VAL A 42 7.62 5.84 3.34
C VAL A 42 8.45 5.26 4.49
N ARG A 43 9.76 5.52 4.53
CA ARG A 43 10.64 5.06 5.62
C ARG A 43 10.21 5.62 6.97
N ARG A 44 9.88 6.91 7.05
CA ARG A 44 9.41 7.56 8.29
C ARG A 44 8.14 6.93 8.84
N ILE A 45 7.19 6.57 7.98
CA ILE A 45 5.96 5.87 8.39
C ILE A 45 6.29 4.49 8.95
N HIS A 46 7.18 3.76 8.28
CA HIS A 46 7.61 2.44 8.72
C HIS A 46 8.28 2.48 10.11
N CYS A 47 9.19 3.42 10.33
CA CYS A 47 9.87 3.61 11.63
C CYS A 47 8.92 3.96 12.78
N ARG A 48 7.76 4.58 12.50
CA ARG A 48 6.78 4.99 13.52
C ARG A 48 5.77 3.89 13.86
N SER A 49 5.69 2.82 13.07
CA SER A 49 4.71 1.75 13.25
C SER A 49 5.34 0.56 13.97
N THR A 50 4.71 0.09 15.05
CA THR A 50 5.09 -1.14 15.76
C THR A 50 4.83 -2.42 14.95
N TRP A 51 4.13 -2.32 13.82
CA TRP A 51 3.71 -3.45 12.96
C TRP A 51 4.65 -3.70 11.77
N SER A 52 5.93 -3.36 11.91
CA SER A 52 6.96 -3.51 10.88
C SER A 52 7.20 -5.01 10.55
N VAL A 53 6.46 -5.54 9.59
CA VAL A 53 6.70 -6.89 9.01
C VAL A 53 6.83 -6.84 7.49
N SER A 54 6.34 -5.79 6.81
CA SER A 54 6.63 -5.56 5.38
C SER A 54 7.56 -4.37 5.20
N SER A 55 8.85 -4.65 4.98
CA SER A 55 9.78 -3.63 4.49
C SER A 55 9.45 -3.40 3.01
N PHE A 56 8.93 -2.21 2.69
CA PHE A 56 8.67 -1.82 1.31
C PHE A 56 10.02 -1.58 0.62
N PRO A 57 10.31 -2.22 -0.53
CA PRO A 57 11.55 -1.99 -1.28
C PRO A 57 11.45 -0.64 -2.01
N THR A 58 11.64 0.45 -1.25
CA THR A 58 11.47 1.84 -1.72
C THR A 58 12.33 2.17 -2.95
N ASP A 59 13.44 1.48 -3.14
CA ASP A 59 14.33 1.55 -4.29
C ASP A 59 13.66 1.07 -5.59
N LYS A 60 12.82 0.03 -5.51
CA LYS A 60 12.16 -0.60 -6.68
C LYS A 60 10.78 -0.02 -6.99
N MET A 61 10.13 0.61 -6.02
CA MET A 61 8.81 1.22 -6.21
C MET A 61 8.89 2.44 -7.12
N SER A 62 7.90 2.69 -7.96
CA SER A 62 7.71 3.92 -8.72
C SER A 62 7.33 5.12 -7.84
N LEU A 63 7.39 6.35 -8.38
CA LEU A 63 6.96 7.55 -7.65
C LEU A 63 5.49 7.48 -7.20
N VAL A 64 4.62 6.95 -8.07
CA VAL A 64 3.19 6.81 -7.80
C VAL A 64 2.95 5.80 -6.67
N GLU A 65 3.68 4.69 -6.67
CA GLU A 65 3.59 3.68 -5.60
C GLU A 65 4.09 4.23 -4.27
N LEU A 66 5.19 4.97 -4.26
CA LEU A 66 5.70 5.62 -3.04
C LEU A 66 4.68 6.63 -2.47
N GLN A 67 4.11 7.47 -3.35
CA GLN A 67 3.04 8.41 -2.98
C GLN A 67 1.81 7.69 -2.43
N HIS A 68 1.42 6.59 -3.10
CA HIS A 68 0.28 5.78 -2.70
C HIS A 68 0.49 5.21 -1.29
N VAL A 69 1.62 4.57 -1.04
CA VAL A 69 1.94 3.95 0.24
C VAL A 69 2.03 5.01 1.33
N ALA A 70 2.77 6.10 1.11
CA ALA A 70 2.96 7.16 2.09
C ALA A 70 1.66 7.86 2.51
N THR A 71 0.66 7.92 1.64
CA THR A 71 -0.63 8.57 1.93
C THR A 71 -1.76 7.59 2.25
N SER A 72 -1.50 6.27 2.19
CA SER A 72 -2.54 5.22 2.28
C SER A 72 -3.36 5.29 3.56
N ALA A 73 -2.71 5.37 4.73
CA ALA A 73 -3.38 5.41 6.02
C ALA A 73 -4.31 6.62 6.17
N ARG A 74 -3.85 7.82 5.83
CA ARG A 74 -4.66 9.05 5.91
C ARG A 74 -5.82 9.02 4.90
N ARG A 75 -5.60 8.49 3.69
CA ARG A 75 -6.68 8.28 2.69
C ARG A 75 -7.72 7.27 3.18
N PHE A 76 -7.29 6.17 3.79
CA PHE A 76 -8.17 5.16 4.35
C PHE A 76 -9.03 5.73 5.50
N MET A 77 -8.40 6.41 6.46
CA MET A 77 -9.12 7.07 7.56
C MET A 77 -10.08 8.14 7.07
N SER A 78 -9.69 8.93 6.06
CA SER A 78 -10.58 9.92 5.43
C SER A 78 -11.80 9.26 4.78
N ARG A 79 -11.62 8.14 4.07
CA ARG A 79 -12.72 7.35 3.51
C ARG A 79 -13.66 6.82 4.59
N ILE A 80 -13.13 6.25 5.68
CA ILE A 80 -13.94 5.77 6.80
C ILE A 80 -14.78 6.92 7.37
N ARG A 81 -14.14 8.04 7.73
CA ARG A 81 -14.84 9.21 8.29
C ARG A 81 -15.95 9.71 7.39
N ARG A 82 -15.69 9.82 6.08
CA ARG A 82 -16.70 10.22 5.09
C ARG A 82 -17.87 9.24 5.02
N SER A 83 -17.59 7.93 5.06
CA SER A 83 -18.62 6.87 5.06
C SER A 83 -19.51 6.96 6.30
N LEU A 84 -18.90 7.13 7.48
CA LEU A 84 -19.62 7.28 8.74
C LEU A 84 -20.49 8.54 8.76
N ASN A 85 -19.95 9.67 8.32
CA ASN A 85 -20.69 10.93 8.25
C ASN A 85 -21.87 10.89 7.26
N ALA A 86 -21.77 10.06 6.22
CA ALA A 86 -22.85 9.84 5.25
C ALA A 86 -23.90 8.82 5.74
N GLY A 87 -23.74 8.23 6.92
CA GLY A 87 -24.66 7.22 7.45
C GLY A 87 -24.60 5.88 6.72
N HIS A 88 -23.52 5.57 5.99
CA HIS A 88 -23.37 4.29 5.31
C HIS A 88 -23.01 3.19 6.30
N GLU A 89 -23.79 2.10 6.32
CA GLU A 89 -23.50 0.90 7.11
C GLU A 89 -22.29 0.12 6.60
N LEU A 90 -22.06 0.14 5.28
CA LEU A 90 -20.96 -0.54 4.61
C LEU A 90 -20.20 0.41 3.70
N MET A 91 -18.87 0.35 3.75
CA MET A 91 -18.01 1.10 2.85
C MET A 91 -17.75 0.30 1.57
N PRO A 92 -18.07 0.84 0.37
CA PRO A 92 -17.77 0.13 -0.87
C PRO A 92 -16.25 -0.03 -1.05
N PRO A 93 -15.77 -1.19 -1.55
CA PRO A 93 -14.36 -1.42 -1.80
C PRO A 93 -13.81 -0.46 -2.86
N ILE A 94 -12.51 -0.13 -2.78
CA ILE A 94 -11.84 0.68 -3.82
C ILE A 94 -11.65 -0.14 -5.10
N ALA A 95 -11.30 -1.40 -4.93
CA ALA A 95 -11.11 -2.36 -5.99
C ALA A 95 -11.43 -3.75 -5.44
N THR A 96 -12.06 -4.57 -6.27
CA THR A 96 -12.26 -6.01 -6.01
C THR A 96 -11.35 -6.76 -6.96
N ARG A 97 -10.50 -7.64 -6.41
CA ARG A 97 -9.59 -8.48 -7.21
C ARG A 97 -9.88 -9.94 -6.89
N LEU A 98 -10.02 -10.75 -7.94
CA LEU A 98 -10.26 -12.18 -7.82
C LEU A 98 -8.93 -12.92 -7.90
N LEU A 99 -8.64 -13.71 -6.86
CA LEU A 99 -7.48 -14.59 -6.81
C LEU A 99 -7.92 -15.97 -7.23
N ASN A 100 -7.56 -16.36 -8.45
CA ASN A 100 -7.78 -17.72 -8.93
C ASN A 100 -6.70 -18.62 -8.33
N LEU A 101 -7.00 -19.16 -7.14
CA LEU A 101 -6.18 -20.17 -6.49
C LEU A 101 -6.29 -21.45 -7.33
N ASN A 102 -5.32 -21.65 -8.23
CA ASN A 102 -5.38 -22.64 -9.31
C ASN A 102 -5.85 -24.02 -8.78
N VAL A 103 -7.03 -24.43 -9.25
CA VAL A 103 -7.73 -25.69 -8.92
C VAL A 103 -7.13 -26.83 -9.75
N LEU A 104 -5.79 -26.98 -9.73
CA LEU A 104 -5.16 -28.18 -10.31
C LEU A 104 -5.36 -29.41 -9.41
N SER A 105 -5.91 -29.20 -8.22
CA SER A 105 -6.44 -30.27 -7.38
C SER A 105 -7.81 -30.70 -7.92
N LEU A 106 -7.84 -31.82 -8.64
CA LEU A 106 -9.07 -32.54 -9.02
C LEU A 106 -9.89 -33.01 -7.78
N ASP A 107 -9.34 -32.86 -6.58
CA ASP A 107 -9.96 -33.27 -5.32
C ASP A 107 -10.59 -32.07 -4.58
N PRO A 108 -11.92 -32.04 -4.40
CA PRO A 108 -12.62 -30.96 -3.69
C PRO A 108 -12.19 -30.80 -2.23
N LEU A 109 -11.54 -31.80 -1.62
CA LEU A 109 -10.95 -31.68 -0.29
C LEU A 109 -9.67 -30.82 -0.26
N ASP A 110 -8.91 -30.76 -1.36
CA ASP A 110 -7.68 -29.94 -1.47
C ASP A 110 -7.97 -28.46 -1.76
N ALA A 111 -9.21 -28.15 -2.18
CA ALA A 111 -9.65 -26.78 -2.43
C ALA A 111 -10.00 -26.01 -1.14
N ARG A 112 -10.24 -26.73 -0.03
CA ARG A 112 -10.57 -26.11 1.26
C ARG A 112 -9.35 -25.42 1.85
N ARG A 113 -9.50 -24.12 2.12
CA ARG A 113 -8.51 -23.31 2.81
C ARG A 113 -8.89 -23.19 4.28
N ASP A 114 -7.99 -23.62 5.15
CA ASP A 114 -8.22 -23.55 6.60
C ASP A 114 -7.84 -22.18 7.16
N MET A 115 -7.00 -21.43 6.45
CA MET A 115 -6.55 -20.12 6.89
C MET A 115 -6.40 -19.14 5.74
N LEU A 116 -6.87 -17.91 5.98
CA LEU A 116 -6.63 -16.71 5.19
C LEU A 116 -6.18 -15.59 6.13
N ARG A 117 -4.97 -15.07 5.96
CA ARG A 117 -4.44 -13.99 6.80
C ARG A 117 -3.76 -12.93 5.95
N LEU A 118 -4.28 -11.71 6.00
CA LEU A 118 -3.62 -10.54 5.41
C LEU A 118 -2.51 -10.04 6.35
N VAL A 119 -1.31 -9.89 5.82
CA VAL A 119 -0.17 -9.37 6.58
C VAL A 119 -0.37 -7.86 6.80
N PRO A 120 -0.07 -7.32 8.00
CA PRO A 120 -0.08 -5.89 8.24
C PRO A 120 0.67 -5.10 7.16
N GLY A 121 0.04 -4.03 6.65
CA GLY A 121 0.49 -3.30 5.47
C GLY A 121 -0.23 -3.70 4.18
N GLY A 122 -0.94 -4.83 4.16
CA GLY A 122 -1.89 -5.19 3.10
C GLY A 122 -1.29 -5.68 1.79
N ARG A 123 0.05 -5.75 1.69
CA ARG A 123 0.75 -6.24 0.49
C ARG A 123 0.71 -7.76 0.38
N PHE A 124 0.92 -8.47 1.49
CA PHE A 124 1.04 -9.92 1.45
C PHE A 124 -0.20 -10.59 2.03
N LEU A 125 -0.62 -11.68 1.40
CA LEU A 125 -1.69 -12.54 1.87
C LEU A 125 -1.16 -13.96 2.06
N ILE A 126 -1.39 -14.53 3.24
CA ILE A 126 -1.00 -15.89 3.57
C ILE A 126 -2.25 -16.76 3.47
N THR A 127 -2.17 -17.85 2.73
CA THR A 127 -3.21 -18.89 2.67
C THR A 127 -2.64 -20.23 3.11
N ALA A 128 -3.44 -21.08 3.76
CA ALA A 128 -3.06 -22.45 4.09
C ALA A 128 -4.11 -23.46 3.58
N LYS A 129 -3.64 -24.61 3.09
CA LYS A 129 -4.45 -25.77 2.69
C LYS A 129 -4.41 -26.86 3.77
N ALA A 130 -5.39 -27.77 3.72
CA ALA A 130 -5.52 -28.93 4.61
C ALA A 130 -4.26 -29.81 4.73
N LYS A 131 -3.39 -29.84 3.71
CA LYS A 131 -2.13 -30.60 3.71
C LYS A 131 -0.91 -29.83 4.25
N SER A 132 -1.13 -28.84 5.12
CA SER A 132 -0.07 -27.98 5.70
C SER A 132 0.74 -27.18 4.67
N MET A 133 0.22 -27.01 3.45
CA MET A 133 0.85 -26.14 2.45
C MET A 133 0.47 -24.69 2.75
N VAL A 134 1.48 -23.87 3.05
CA VAL A 134 1.35 -22.43 3.22
C VAL A 134 1.80 -21.75 1.92
N GLU A 135 0.95 -20.89 1.39
CA GLU A 135 1.23 -20.09 0.19
C GLU A 135 1.27 -18.61 0.56
N LEU A 136 2.27 -17.89 0.03
CA LEU A 136 2.41 -16.45 0.20
C LEU A 136 2.08 -15.74 -1.10
N TRP A 137 1.13 -14.82 -1.06
CA TRP A 137 0.68 -14.06 -2.22
C TRP A 137 1.16 -12.62 -2.11
N ASP A 138 1.82 -12.11 -3.14
CA ASP A 138 2.13 -10.67 -3.27
C ASP A 138 1.01 -9.96 -4.02
N LEU A 139 0.22 -9.16 -3.31
CA LEU A 139 -0.91 -8.38 -3.84
C LEU A 139 -0.47 -7.05 -4.46
N GLY A 140 0.83 -6.72 -4.41
CA GLY A 140 1.39 -5.48 -4.90
C GLY A 140 1.15 -4.27 -4.00
N TYR A 141 1.53 -3.09 -4.49
CA TYR A 141 1.53 -1.84 -3.71
C TYR A 141 0.29 -0.97 -3.94
N THR A 142 -0.43 -1.19 -5.04
CA THR A 142 -1.62 -0.41 -5.40
C THR A 142 -2.79 -1.31 -5.75
N PRO A 143 -4.04 -0.79 -5.72
CA PRO A 143 -5.23 -1.53 -6.12
C PRO A 143 -5.25 -1.98 -7.58
N THR A 144 -4.41 -1.40 -8.44
CA THR A 144 -4.34 -1.69 -9.87
C THR A 144 -3.15 -2.59 -10.25
N THR A 145 -2.27 -2.93 -9.31
CA THR A 145 -1.16 -3.85 -9.57
C THR A 145 -1.70 -5.21 -10.04
N LEU A 146 -1.09 -5.76 -11.10
CA LEU A 146 -1.38 -7.11 -11.55
C LEU A 146 -0.83 -8.09 -10.51
N ILE A 147 -1.68 -8.99 -10.05
CA ILE A 147 -1.29 -10.02 -9.09
C ILE A 147 -0.77 -11.22 -9.89
N PRO A 148 0.42 -11.75 -9.58
CA PRO A 148 0.92 -12.95 -10.24
C PRO A 148 -0.07 -14.12 -10.08
N LEU A 149 -0.14 -14.98 -11.10
CA LEU A 149 -1.03 -16.13 -11.13
C LEU A 149 -0.65 -17.22 -10.11
N TYR A 150 0.57 -17.15 -9.57
CA TYR A 150 1.13 -18.13 -8.66
C TYR A 150 1.64 -17.44 -7.38
N PRO A 151 1.53 -18.10 -6.22
CA PRO A 151 2.15 -17.63 -4.97
C PRO A 151 3.69 -17.63 -5.09
N LEU A 152 4.34 -16.86 -4.21
CA LEU A 152 5.79 -16.78 -4.04
C LEU A 152 6.38 -18.08 -3.47
#